data_AF-A0A968K7F2-F1
#
_entry.id   AF-A0A968K7F2-F1
#
_cell.length_a   1.000
_cell.length_b   1.000
_cell.length_c   1.000
_cell.angle_alpha   90.00
_cell.angle_beta   90.00
_cell.angle_gamma   90.00
#
_symmetry.space_group_name_H-M   'P 1'
#
loop_
_entity.id
_entity.type
_entity.pdbx_description
1 polymer ?
#
loop_
_entity_poly.entity_id
_entity_poly.type
_entity_poly.pdbx_seq_one_letter_code
_entity_poly.pdbx_strand_id
1 'polypeptide(L)' 'ARRRHLDALSRSKEILQKALAAHETHQAAELLAEDLREAHQVLGEITGEFSSDDLLGKIFSEFCIGK' A
#
# COMPACT_ATOMS: atom_id res chain seq x y z
N ALA A 1 -10.31 -14.71 -1.57
CA ALA A 1 -9.08 -13.94 -1.90
C ALA A 1 -9.23 -13.14 -3.19
N ARG A 2 -9.29 -13.78 -4.38
CA ARG A 2 -9.31 -13.12 -5.71
C ARG A 2 -10.23 -11.89 -5.85
N ARG A 3 -11.49 -11.99 -5.43
CA ARG A 3 -12.45 -10.87 -5.56
C ARG A 3 -12.07 -9.64 -4.73
N ARG A 4 -11.55 -9.84 -3.52
CA ARG A 4 -11.07 -8.75 -2.65
C ARG A 4 -9.82 -8.08 -3.21
N HIS A 5 -8.92 -8.86 -3.81
CA HIS A 5 -7.70 -8.30 -4.39
C HIS A 5 -8.02 -7.47 -5.63
N LEU A 6 -8.94 -7.93 -6.48
CA LEU A 6 -9.42 -7.15 -7.63
C LEU A 6 -10.12 -5.86 -7.21
N ASP A 7 -10.89 -5.91 -6.13
CA ASP A 7 -11.53 -4.72 -5.54
C ASP A 7 -10.48 -3.70 -5.03
N ALA A 8 -9.50 -4.14 -4.25
CA ALA A 8 -8.41 -3.28 -3.77
C ALA A 8 -7.61 -2.65 -4.92
N LEU A 9 -7.29 -3.43 -5.96
CA LEU A 9 -6.64 -2.89 -7.17
C LEU A 9 -7.51 -1.84 -7.88
N SER A 10 -8.83 -2.06 -7.96
CA SER A 10 -9.76 -1.12 -8.58
C SER A 10 -9.82 0.20 -7.79
N ARG A 11 -9.96 0.12 -6.46
CA ARG A 11 -9.98 1.28 -5.57
C ARG A 11 -8.67 2.07 -5.63
N SER A 12 -7.52 1.39 -5.54
CA SER A 12 -6.21 2.02 -5.66
C SER A 12 -6.04 2.75 -6.99
N LYS A 13 -6.49 2.13 -8.10
CA LYS A 13 -6.48 2.78 -9.42
C LYS A 13 -7.33 4.05 -9.45
N GLU A 14 -8.55 4.01 -8.90
CA GLU A 14 -9.43 5.19 -8.87
C GLU A 14 -8.83 6.35 -8.07
N ILE A 15 -8.21 6.06 -6.92
CA ILE A 15 -7.52 7.07 -6.10
C ILE A 15 -6.40 7.72 -6.91
N LEU A 16 -5.53 6.92 -7.54
CA LEU A 16 -4.42 7.43 -8.34
C LEU A 16 -4.88 8.27 -9.55
N GLN A 17 -5.98 7.88 -10.19
CA GLN A 17 -6.56 8.65 -11.30
C GLN A 17 -7.10 10.01 -10.84
N LYS A 18 -7.78 10.05 -9.68
CA LYS A 18 -8.25 11.31 -9.08
C LYS A 18 -7.08 12.20 -8.67
N ALA A 19 -6.06 11.63 -8.05
CA ALA A 19 -4.85 12.32 -7.62
C ALA A 19 -4.13 12.99 -8.80
N LEU A 20 -3.98 12.26 -9.90
CA LEU A 20 -3.36 12.78 -11.12
C LEU A 20 -4.17 13.95 -11.72
N ALA A 21 -5.49 13.79 -11.84
CA ALA A 21 -6.37 14.83 -12.35
C ALA A 21 -6.36 16.08 -11.45
N ALA A 22 -6.34 15.89 -10.12
CA ALA A 22 -6.26 16.98 -9.16
C ALA A 22 -4.90 17.72 -9.23
N HIS A 23 -3.80 16.98 -9.40
CA HIS A 23 -2.46 17.54 -9.55
C HIS A 23 -2.33 18.39 -10.81
N GLU A 24 -2.82 17.90 -11.96
CA GLU A 24 -2.83 18.64 -13.23
C GLU A 24 -3.63 19.93 -13.15
N THR A 25 -4.67 19.98 -12.29
CA THR A 25 -5.56 21.14 -12.18
C THR A 25 -5.08 22.18 -11.16
N HIS A 26 -4.51 21.75 -10.02
CA HIS A 26 -4.27 22.65 -8.87
C HIS A 26 -2.81 22.74 -8.40
N GLN A 27 -1.86 22.02 -9.01
CA GLN A 27 -0.45 21.96 -8.58
C GLN A 27 -0.27 21.69 -7.06
N ALA A 28 -1.23 21.01 -6.43
CA ALA A 28 -1.24 20.78 -4.99
C ALA A 28 -0.43 19.52 -4.63
N ALA A 29 0.88 19.68 -4.45
CA ALA A 29 1.78 18.57 -4.12
C ALA A 29 1.46 17.90 -2.76
N GLU A 30 0.93 18.65 -1.79
CA GLU A 30 0.56 18.12 -0.47
C GLU A 30 -0.66 17.17 -0.55
N LEU A 31 -1.63 17.47 -1.42
CA LEU A 31 -2.79 16.60 -1.66
C LEU A 31 -2.38 15.30 -2.37
N LEU A 32 -1.45 15.40 -3.33
CA LEU A 32 -0.91 14.23 -4.03
C LEU A 32 -0.22 13.25 -3.05
N ALA A 33 0.49 13.73 -2.04
CA ALA A 33 1.13 12.88 -1.05
C ALA A 33 0.12 12.09 -0.21
N GLU A 34 -1.01 12.69 0.13
CA GLU A 34 -2.08 12.01 0.88
C GLU A 34 -2.81 10.98 0.00
N ASP A 35 -3.14 11.32 -1.24
CA ASP A 35 -3.75 10.37 -2.17
C ASP A 35 -2.86 9.13 -2.42
N LEU A 36 -1.54 9.34 -2.52
CA LEU A 36 -0.56 8.25 -2.65
C LEU A 36 -0.52 7.37 -1.38
N ARG A 37 -0.63 7.96 -0.19
CA ARG A 37 -0.70 7.24 1.08
C ARG A 37 -1.97 6.39 1.15
N GLU A 38 -3.12 6.93 0.75
CA GLU A 38 -4.39 6.21 0.70
C GLU A 38 -4.32 5.05 -0.31
N ALA A 39 -3.83 5.29 -1.53
CA ALA A 39 -3.66 4.25 -2.54
C ALA A 39 -2.73 3.13 -2.05
N HIS A 40 -1.69 3.46 -1.28
CA HIS A 40 -0.77 2.48 -0.69
C HIS A 40 -1.45 1.63 0.39
N GLN A 41 -2.24 2.22 1.28
CA GLN A 41 -3.00 1.47 2.30
C GLN A 41 -3.97 0.46 1.68
N VAL A 42 -4.68 0.87 0.63
CA VAL A 42 -5.59 -0.02 -0.10
C VAL A 42 -4.84 -1.20 -0.73
N LEU A 43 -3.65 -0.96 -1.29
CA LEU A 43 -2.79 -2.04 -1.81
C LEU A 43 -2.28 -2.96 -0.69
N GLY A 44 -2.04 -2.42 0.51
CA GLY A 44 -1.68 -3.18 1.71
C GLY A 44 -2.73 -4.24 2.11
N GLU A 45 -4.01 -4.03 1.78
CA GLU A 45 -5.06 -5.04 1.99
C GLU A 45 -4.83 -6.33 1.17
N ILE A 46 -4.04 -6.26 0.09
CA ILE A 46 -3.72 -7.40 -0.78
C ILE A 46 -2.59 -8.24 -0.19
N THR A 47 -1.55 -7.59 0.31
CA THR A 47 -0.36 -8.25 0.86
C THR A 47 -0.52 -8.64 2.32
N GLY A 48 -1.51 -8.07 3.01
CA GLY A 48 -1.54 -8.01 4.48
C GLY A 48 -0.64 -6.87 4.98
N GLU A 49 -0.94 -6.35 6.18
CA GLU A 49 -0.03 -5.44 6.87
C GLU A 49 1.26 -6.19 7.18
N PHE A 50 2.40 -5.59 6.82
CA PHE A 50 3.69 -6.06 7.30
C PHE A 50 3.87 -5.57 8.73
N SER A 51 3.54 -6.44 9.67
CA SER A 51 3.57 -6.12 11.09
C SER A 51 5.01 -6.13 11.63
N SER A 52 5.20 -5.56 12.82
CA SER A 52 6.47 -5.69 13.54
C SER A 52 6.82 -7.16 13.81
N ASP A 53 5.82 -8.04 13.94
CA ASP A 53 6.03 -9.49 14.09
C ASP A 53 6.50 -10.14 12.79
N ASP A 54 6.00 -9.71 11.63
CA ASP A 54 6.51 -10.18 10.33
C ASP A 54 7.96 -9.76 10.12
N LEU A 55 8.31 -8.54 10.55
CA LEU A 55 9.68 -8.05 10.53
C LEU A 55 10.58 -8.86 11.46
N LEU A 56 10.16 -9.07 12.71
CA LEU A 56 10.92 -9.86 13.69
C LEU A 56 11.08 -11.30 13.21
N GLY A 57 10.01 -11.92 12.69
CA GLY A 57 10.03 -13.24 12.09
C GLY A 57 11.05 -13.34 10.95
N LYS A 58 11.13 -12.32 10.09
CA LYS A 58 12.11 -12.28 9.00
C LYS A 58 13.54 -12.15 9.51
N ILE A 59 13.79 -11.22 10.44
CA ILE A 59 15.10 -11.05 11.08
C ILE A 59 15.55 -12.37 11.70
N PHE A 60 14.72 -13.00 12.53
CA PHE A 60 15.07 -14.24 13.21
C PHE A 60 15.08 -15.48 12.30
N SER A 61 14.40 -15.45 11.15
CA SER A 61 14.50 -16.53 10.15
C SER A 61 15.85 -16.59 9.44
N GLU A 62 16.56 -15.46 9.37
CA GLU A 62 17.93 -15.38 8.82
C GLU A 62 18.98 -15.71 9.89
N PHE A 63 18.65 -15.55 11.17
CA PHE A 63 19.44 -16.10 12.27
C PHE A 63 19.04 -17.56 12.51
N CYS A 64 19.65 -18.49 11.75
CA CYS A 64 19.77 -19.87 12.20
C CYS A 64 20.59 -19.90 13.51
N ILE A 65 19.98 -19.60 14.65
CA ILE A 65 20.49 -20.06 15.94
C ILE A 65 20.25 -21.56 15.91
N GLY A 66 21.33 -22.29 15.63
CA GLY A 66 21.34 -23.70 15.28
C GLY A 66 20.29 -24.53 16.02
N LYS A 67 19.44 -25.17 15.23
CA LYS A 67 19.13 -26.58 15.44
C LYS A 67 20.05 -27.40 14.54
#